data_AF-A0A2L2YWA9-F1
#
_entry.id   AF-A0A2L2YWA9-F1
#
_cell.length_a   1.000
_cell.length_b   1.000
_cell.length_c   1.000
_cell.angle_alpha   90.00
_cell.angle_beta   90.00
_cell.angle_gamma   90.00
#
_symmetry.space_group_name_H-M   'P 1'
#
loop_
_entity.id
_entity.type
_entity.pdbx_description
1 polymer ?
#
loop_
_entity_poly.entity_id
_entity_poly.type
_entity_poly.pdbx_seq_one_letter_code
_entity_poly.pdbx_strand_id
1 'polypeptide(L)' 'GQFKMMENITRFQEAAKKWGVPEIDVFQTVDLCERRNIGQVTHCLMALGRACYTRPD' A
#
# COMPACT_ATOMS: atom_id res chain seq x y z
N GLY A 1 -1.01 20.16 -6.03
CA GLY A 1 -0.65 19.81 -4.65
C GLY A 1 -1.13 18.43 -4.25
N GLN A 2 -2.42 18.12 -4.44
CA GLN A 2 -3.05 16.88 -3.95
C GLN A 2 -3.06 15.73 -4.97
N PHE A 3 -3.27 16.04 -6.26
CA PHE A 3 -3.30 15.06 -7.35
C PHE A 3 -2.00 14.24 -7.49
N LYS A 4 -0.83 14.89 -7.38
CA LYS A 4 0.47 14.19 -7.39
C LYS A 4 0.62 13.22 -6.22
N MET A 5 0.06 13.55 -5.06
CA MET A 5 0.12 12.69 -3.88
C MET A 5 -0.79 11.46 -4.06
N MET A 6 -1.99 11.66 -4.61
CA MET A 6 -2.88 10.55 -4.96
C MET A 6 -2.25 9.63 -6.02
N GLU A 7 -1.62 10.18 -7.06
CA GLU A 7 -0.94 9.38 -8.09
C GLU A 7 0.22 8.57 -7.51
N ASN A 8 1.03 9.16 -6.62
CA ASN A 8 2.10 8.43 -5.93
C ASN A 8 1.57 7.27 -5.08
N ILE A 9 0.43 7.48 -4.40
CA ILE A 9 -0.21 6.43 -3.60
C ILE A 9 -0.71 5.31 -4.52
N THR A 10 -1.33 5.64 -5.65
CA THR A 10 -1.78 4.64 -6.61
C THR A 10 -0.61 3.84 -7.20
N ARG A 11 0.50 4.50 -7.55
CA ARG A 11 1.71 3.80 -8.01
C ARG A 11 2.26 2.84 -6.95
N PHE A 12 2.25 3.22 -5.68
CA PHE A 12 2.64 2.33 -4.58
C PHE A 12 1.69 1.12 -4.47
N GLN A 13 0.38 1.34 -4.53
CA GLN A 13 -0.62 0.27 -4.48
C GLN A 13 -0.42 -0.74 -5.62
N GLU A 14 -0.19 -0.26 -6.84
CA GLU A 14 0.08 -1.12 -7.99
C GLU A 14 1.38 -1.91 -7.84
N ALA A 15 2.44 -1.28 -7.32
CA ALA A 15 3.70 -1.95 -7.05
C ALA A 15 3.55 -3.04 -5.96
N ALA A 16 2.84 -2.75 -4.88
CA ALA A 16 2.56 -3.71 -3.81
C ALA A 16 1.77 -4.92 -4.32
N LYS A 17 0.75 -4.70 -5.14
CA LYS A 17 -0.02 -5.79 -5.79
C LYS A 17 0.86 -6.64 -6.69
N LYS A 18 1.70 -6.01 -7.52
CA LYS A 18 2.66 -6.71 -8.40
C LYS A 18 3.70 -7.52 -7.61
N TRP A 19 4.07 -7.02 -6.44
CA TRP A 19 5.00 -7.71 -5.53
C TRP A 19 4.38 -8.98 -4.91
N GLY A 20 3.05 -9.07 -4.87
CA GLY A 20 2.31 -10.20 -4.32
C GLY A 20 1.54 -9.89 -3.03
N VAL A 21 1.40 -8.61 -2.67
CA VAL A 21 0.51 -8.22 -1.57
C VAL A 21 -0.95 -8.42 -2.00
N PRO A 22 -1.78 -9.12 -1.21
CA PRO A 22 -3.19 -9.30 -1.52
C PRO A 22 -3.93 -7.97 -1.61
N GLU A 23 -4.85 -7.82 -2.57
CA GLU A 23 -5.59 -6.56 -2.76
C GLU A 23 -6.39 -6.14 -1.52
N ILE A 24 -6.88 -7.10 -0.74
CA ILE A 24 -7.59 -6.86 0.54
C ILE A 24 -6.69 -6.21 1.61
N ASP A 25 -5.38 -6.45 1.56
CA ASP A 25 -4.42 -5.86 2.49
C ASP A 25 -3.93 -4.48 2.00
N VAL A 26 -4.20 -4.11 0.74
CA VAL A 26 -3.82 -2.81 0.18
C VAL A 26 -4.80 -1.72 0.62
N PHE A 27 -4.29 -0.64 1.20
CA PHE A 27 -5.09 0.50 1.67
C PHE A 27 -5.63 1.35 0.51
N GLN A 28 -6.71 2.10 0.73
CA GLN A 28 -7.27 3.03 -0.27
C GLN A 28 -6.60 4.40 -0.21
N THR A 29 -6.61 5.15 -1.32
CA THR A 29 -5.94 6.46 -1.38
C THR A 29 -6.45 7.45 -0.34
N VAL A 30 -7.75 7.41 -0.03
CA VAL A 30 -8.38 8.25 1.01
C VAL A 30 -7.90 7.92 2.42
N ASP A 31 -7.51 6.66 2.68
CA ASP A 31 -7.08 6.21 4.01
C ASP A 31 -5.80 6.94 4.45
N LEU A 32 -4.89 7.18 3.51
CA LEU A 32 -3.65 7.93 3.74
C LEU A 32 -3.79 9.43 3.43
N CYS A 33 -4.49 9.79 2.35
CA CYS A 33 -4.61 11.19 1.92
C CYS A 33 -5.44 12.03 2.91
N GLU A 34 -6.50 11.47 3.48
CA GLU A 34 -7.37 12.14 4.47
C GLU A 34 -7.17 11.60 5.89
N ARG A 35 -6.20 10.69 6.08
CA ARG A 35 -5.88 10.03 7.36
C ARG A 35 -7.09 9.30 7.96
N ARG A 36 -7.99 8.81 7.12
CA ARG A 36 -9.24 8.15 7.53
C ARG A 36 -8.97 6.81 8.22
N ASN A 37 -7.94 6.08 7.77
CA ASN A 37 -7.61 4.76 8.31
C ASN A 37 -6.11 4.44 8.16
N ILE A 38 -5.30 5.00 9.08
CA ILE A 38 -3.86 4.73 9.12
C ILE A 38 -3.56 3.28 9.53
N GLY A 39 -4.48 2.60 10.23
CA GLY A 39 -4.33 1.19 10.59
C GLY A 39 -4.22 0.30 9.36
N GLN A 40 -5.04 0.54 8.35
CA GLN A 40 -4.98 -0.19 7.08
C GLN A 40 -3.66 0.05 6.33
N VAL A 41 -3.12 1.28 6.39
CA VAL A 41 -1.82 1.61 5.78
C VAL A 41 -0.71 0.80 6.45
N THR A 42 -0.69 0.73 7.79
CA THR A 42 0.27 -0.09 8.53
C THR A 42 0.11 -1.56 8.21
N HIS A 43 -1.11 -2.06 8.09
CA HIS A 43 -1.36 -3.47 7.74
C HIS A 43 -0.83 -3.82 6.36
N CYS A 44 -1.02 -2.94 5.36
CA CYS A 44 -0.45 -3.08 4.03
C CYS A 44 1.08 -3.16 4.06
N LEU A 45 1.75 -2.31 4.87
CA LEU A 45 3.20 -2.32 5.03
C LEU A 45 3.70 -3.63 5.65
N MET A 46 2.99 -4.15 6.65
CA MET A 46 3.31 -5.44 7.26
C MET A 46 3.11 -6.60 6.26
N ALA A 47 2.04 -6.57 5.47
CA ALA A 47 1.80 -7.55 4.41
C ALA A 47 2.89 -7.51 3.33
N LEU A 48 3.33 -6.31 2.94
CA LEU A 48 4.47 -6.12 2.04
C LEU A 48 5.77 -6.66 2.65
N GLY A 49 6.04 -6.36 3.92
CA GLY A 49 7.21 -6.89 4.62
C GLY A 49 7.25 -8.42 4.66
N ARG A 50 6.10 -9.06 4.87
CA ARG A 50 5.96 -10.53 4.78
C ARG A 50 6.23 -11.03 3.35
N ALA A 51 5.69 -10.36 2.33
CA ALA A 51 5.91 -10.72 0.93
C ALA A 51 7.38 -10.55 0.49
N CYS A 52 8.10 -9.56 1.03
CA CYS A 52 9.54 -9.41 0.85
C CYS A 52 10.32 -10.52 1.57
N TYR A 53 9.91 -10.92 2.78
CA TYR A 53 10.60 -11.96 3.54
C TYR A 53 10.47 -13.35 2.90
N THR A 54 9.33 -13.63 2.24
CA THR A 54 9.09 -14.95 1.62
C THR A 54 9.69 -15.10 0.24
N ARG A 55 10.11 -14.01 -0.42
CA ARG A 55 10.86 -14.06 -1.69
C ARG A 55 12.35 -13.83 -1.40
N PRO A 56 13.19 -14.88 -1.45
CA PRO A 56 14.63 -14.66 -1.52
C PRO A 56 14.93 -14.08 -2.90
N ASP A 57 15.42 -12.84 -2.96
CA ASP A 57 16.24 -12.38 -4.09
C ASP A 57 17.54 -13.21 -4.14
#